data_AF-A0AAV8DF05-F1
#
_entry.id   AF-A0AAV8DF05-F1
#
_cell.length_a   1.000
_cell.length_b   1.000
_cell.length_c   1.000
_cell.angle_alpha   90.00
_cell.angle_beta   90.00
_cell.angle_gamma   90.00
#
_symmetry.space_group_name_H-M   'P 1'
#
loop_
_entity.id
_entity.type
_entity.pdbx_description
1 polymer ?
#
loop_
_entity_poly.entity_id
_entity_poly.type
_entity_poly.pdbx_seq_one_letter_code
_entity_poly.pdbx_strand_id
1 'polypeptide(L)'
;MVNGSPEALFFSAIPPEGISRNTLKEKLGIETFDIGSKAAAKNKWIAFDKDLVKRKVESVEDEVKNLLTRINNGEVVSDQVINDLKRRKLIVKQTWKGYLLKRGPKYVSKRKKAATDLTREHIVSGDWKNLEFKEYNVNAEAPAIQVGYLHSLLEVREEIQNIFLQMGFEEMPTNNFVESSFWNFDALFQPQQHPARDSHDTFFLETADRTKDLPEDYLEKVKRVHEFGGYGSKGYGYDWKRDEAEKNLLRTHTTAVSTRMLYALAQQETFTPKRYYSIDRVFRNEAVDRTHLAEFHQIEGVICDRGLTLGDLIGVLEDFFSRLGMSKLRFKPAYNPYTEPSMEIFSYHDGLQKWVEVGNSGMFRPEMLLPMGLPEDVNVIAWGLSLERPTMILYGISNIRDLFGPKVDFNLIKNNPICRLGI
;
A
#
# COMPACT_ATOMS: atom_id res chain seq x y z
N MET A 1 55.39 4.14 9.75
CA MET A 1 56.80 4.49 9.43
C MET A 1 57.38 5.52 10.38
N VAL A 2 56.73 6.67 10.62
CA VAL A 2 57.27 7.72 11.52
C VAL A 2 57.32 7.27 12.99
N ASN A 3 56.21 6.76 13.54
CA ASN A 3 56.09 6.50 14.98
C ASN A 3 56.37 5.03 15.41
N GLY A 4 56.67 4.12 14.47
CA GLY A 4 56.81 2.68 14.75
C GLY A 4 55.54 1.86 14.51
N SER A 5 55.63 0.54 14.67
CA SER A 5 54.52 -0.39 14.54
C SER A 5 53.65 -0.41 15.82
N PRO A 6 52.35 -0.74 15.72
CA PRO A 6 51.46 -0.79 16.88
C PRO A 6 51.96 -1.71 18.01
N GLU A 7 52.58 -2.84 17.68
CA GLU A 7 53.16 -3.78 18.65
C GLU A 7 54.41 -3.24 19.35
N ALA A 8 55.28 -2.51 18.64
CA ALA A 8 56.46 -1.89 19.21
C ALA A 8 56.07 -0.70 20.11
N LEU A 9 55.14 0.14 19.65
CA LEU A 9 54.56 1.23 20.45
C LEU A 9 53.87 0.71 21.73
N PHE A 10 53.14 -0.40 21.62
CA PHE A 10 52.51 -1.06 22.77
C PHE A 10 53.54 -1.55 23.79
N PHE A 11 54.62 -2.17 23.34
CA PHE A 11 55.71 -2.63 24.21
C PHE A 11 56.43 -1.46 24.90
N SER A 12 56.78 -0.40 24.15
CA SER A 12 57.46 0.78 24.68
C SER A 12 56.67 1.51 25.78
N ALA A 13 55.33 1.45 25.71
CA ALA A 13 54.45 2.08 26.71
C ALA A 13 54.33 1.32 28.04
N ILE A 14 54.79 0.07 28.11
CA ILE A 14 54.77 -0.75 29.34
C ILE A 14 56.07 -0.47 30.12
N PRO A 15 56.06 0.01 31.36
CA PRO A 15 57.28 0.12 32.16
C PRO A 15 57.71 -1.25 32.75
N PRO A 16 58.96 -1.41 33.23
CA PRO A 16 59.48 -2.68 33.76
C PRO A 16 58.63 -3.29 34.89
N GLU A 17 58.04 -2.46 35.74
CA GLU A 17 57.15 -2.82 36.84
C GLU A 17 55.76 -3.31 36.39
N GLY A 18 55.43 -3.17 35.10
CA GLY A 18 54.12 -3.48 34.53
C GLY A 18 53.12 -2.34 34.70
N ILE A 19 52.05 -2.36 33.90
CA ILE A 19 51.04 -1.30 33.88
C ILE A 19 49.64 -1.90 33.66
N SER A 20 48.62 -1.22 34.20
CA SER A 20 47.23 -1.65 34.06
C SER A 20 46.75 -1.53 32.60
N ARG A 21 45.83 -2.43 32.21
CA ARG A 21 45.23 -2.42 30.86
C ARG A 21 44.49 -1.11 30.55
N ASN A 22 43.81 -0.54 31.53
CA ASN A 22 43.01 0.68 31.34
C ASN A 22 43.92 1.90 31.09
N THR A 23 45.00 2.04 31.86
CA THR A 23 45.96 3.14 31.69
C THR A 23 46.70 3.06 30.35
N LEU A 24 47.00 1.85 29.87
CA LEU A 24 47.60 1.66 28.52
C LEU A 24 46.63 2.03 27.40
N LYS A 25 45.34 1.69 27.56
CA LYS A 25 44.30 1.99 26.57
C LYS A 25 44.08 3.50 26.42
N GLU A 26 44.17 4.25 27.51
CA GLU A 26 44.14 5.71 27.49
C GLU A 26 45.38 6.33 26.82
N LYS A 27 46.58 5.80 27.08
CA LYS A 27 47.84 6.34 26.52
C LYS A 27 48.02 6.11 25.02
N LEU A 28 47.63 4.94 24.50
CA LEU A 28 47.92 4.53 23.12
C LEU A 28 46.74 4.74 22.16
N GLY A 29 45.56 5.04 22.70
CA GLY A 29 44.30 5.02 21.96
C GLY A 29 43.79 3.59 21.73
N ILE A 30 42.47 3.47 21.54
CA ILE A 30 41.76 2.18 21.48
C ILE A 30 42.29 1.29 20.33
N GLU A 31 42.52 1.87 19.16
CA GLU A 31 42.91 1.12 17.96
C GLU A 31 44.34 0.55 18.05
N THR A 32 45.31 1.36 18.49
CA THR A 32 46.70 0.93 18.72
C THR A 32 46.77 -0.10 19.84
N PHE A 33 45.97 0.08 20.90
CA PHE A 33 45.92 -0.86 22.03
C PHE A 33 45.41 -2.24 21.59
N ASP A 34 44.31 -2.32 20.85
CA ASP A 34 43.71 -3.61 20.45
C ASP A 34 44.58 -4.37 19.43
N ILE A 35 45.17 -3.66 18.46
CA ILE A 35 46.02 -4.26 17.43
C ILE A 35 47.40 -4.61 18.01
N GLY A 36 48.01 -3.66 18.74
CA GLY A 36 49.34 -3.78 19.32
C GLY A 36 49.41 -4.85 20.41
N SER A 37 48.41 -4.93 21.30
CA SER A 37 48.39 -5.94 22.37
C SER A 37 48.32 -7.38 21.84
N LYS A 38 47.50 -7.63 20.81
CA LYS A 38 47.37 -8.96 20.19
C LYS A 38 48.64 -9.36 19.46
N ALA A 39 49.25 -8.44 18.71
CA ALA A 39 50.48 -8.70 17.98
C ALA A 39 51.69 -8.87 18.92
N ALA A 40 51.84 -8.04 19.95
CA ALA A 40 52.90 -8.17 20.95
C ALA A 40 52.77 -9.47 21.78
N ALA A 41 51.54 -9.89 22.10
CA ALA A 41 51.30 -11.18 22.76
C ALA A 41 51.64 -12.37 21.84
N LYS A 42 51.27 -12.30 20.56
CA LYS A 42 51.60 -13.34 19.56
C LYS A 42 53.12 -13.47 19.39
N ASN A 43 53.85 -12.37 19.41
CA ASN A 43 55.32 -12.34 19.32
C ASN A 43 56.01 -12.70 20.66
N LYS A 44 55.24 -13.03 21.71
CA LYS A 44 55.71 -13.38 23.06
C LYS A 44 56.52 -12.26 23.74
N TRP A 45 56.30 -11.00 23.37
CA TRP A 45 56.98 -9.84 23.96
C TRP A 45 56.44 -9.45 25.35
N ILE A 46 55.18 -9.81 25.61
CA ILE A 46 54.45 -9.44 26.83
C ILE A 46 53.77 -10.66 27.45
N ALA A 47 53.41 -10.55 28.72
CA ALA A 47 52.56 -11.50 29.45
C ALA A 47 51.43 -10.76 30.16
N PHE A 48 50.24 -11.38 30.19
CA PHE A 48 49.07 -10.89 30.92
C PHE A 48 49.00 -11.58 32.28
N ASP A 49 48.97 -10.79 33.35
CA ASP A 49 48.87 -11.23 34.74
C ASP A 49 47.67 -10.52 35.38
N LYS A 50 46.50 -11.16 35.31
CA LYS A 50 45.19 -10.58 35.67
C LYS A 50 44.97 -9.22 34.98
N ASP A 51 45.00 -8.12 35.75
CA ASP A 51 44.77 -6.75 35.26
C ASP A 51 46.06 -6.00 34.85
N LEU A 52 47.23 -6.63 35.02
CA LEU A 52 48.54 -6.07 34.69
C LEU A 52 49.12 -6.69 33.42
N VAL A 53 49.76 -5.85 32.60
CA VAL A 53 50.58 -6.27 31.46
C VAL A 53 52.04 -6.07 31.81
N LYS A 54 52.85 -7.14 31.72
CA LYS A 54 54.29 -7.11 32.00
C LYS A 54 55.10 -7.43 30.75
N ARG A 55 56.30 -6.85 30.66
CA ARG A 55 57.28 -7.20 29.62
C ARG A 55 57.85 -8.60 29.90
N LYS A 56 57.98 -9.43 28.87
CA LYS A 56 58.65 -10.73 28.94
C LYS A 56 60.09 -10.69 28.44
N VAL A 57 60.42 -9.66 27.67
CA VAL A 57 61.74 -9.39 27.09
C VAL A 57 62.18 -7.98 27.44
N GLU A 58 63.48 -7.71 27.54
CA GLU A 58 64.02 -6.40 27.93
C GLU A 58 63.92 -5.37 26.79
N SER A 59 64.16 -5.79 25.55
CA SER A 59 64.09 -4.96 24.35
C SER A 59 63.42 -5.71 23.19
N VAL A 60 62.85 -4.96 22.25
CA VAL A 60 62.24 -5.48 21.01
C VAL A 60 62.74 -4.66 19.84
N GLU A 61 62.95 -5.32 18.70
CA GLU A 61 63.27 -4.65 17.45
C GLU A 61 62.01 -4.53 16.59
N ASP A 62 61.77 -3.33 16.03
CA ASP A 62 60.58 -3.06 15.22
C ASP A 62 60.78 -3.50 13.76
N GLU A 63 60.75 -4.82 13.55
CA GLU A 63 60.93 -5.42 12.22
C GLU A 63 59.91 -4.90 11.20
N VAL A 64 58.68 -4.60 11.61
CA VAL A 64 57.62 -4.12 10.73
C VAL A 64 57.91 -2.71 10.23
N LYS A 65 58.44 -1.83 11.08
CA LYS A 65 58.92 -0.50 10.66
C LYS A 65 60.10 -0.62 9.70
N ASN A 66 61.04 -1.52 9.98
CA ASN A 66 62.20 -1.75 9.12
C ASN A 66 61.76 -2.24 7.74
N LEU A 67 60.83 -3.20 7.67
CA LEU A 67 60.29 -3.71 6.41
C LEU A 67 59.54 -2.65 5.59
N LEU A 68 58.73 -1.79 6.23
CA LEU A 68 58.04 -0.70 5.54
C LEU A 68 59.01 0.35 4.99
N THR A 69 60.09 0.66 5.73
CA THR A 69 61.13 1.59 5.28
C THR A 69 61.88 1.05 4.06
N ARG A 70 62.20 -0.25 4.04
CA ARG A 70 62.83 -0.93 2.89
C ARG A 70 61.95 -0.90 1.65
N ILE A 71 60.64 -1.16 1.81
CA ILE A 71 59.67 -1.07 0.71
C ILE A 71 59.59 0.37 0.16
N ASN A 72 59.60 1.38 1.03
CA ASN A 72 59.58 2.78 0.61
C ASN A 72 60.84 3.19 -0.16
N ASN A 73 61.99 2.58 0.14
CA ASN A 73 63.25 2.79 -0.57
C ASN A 73 63.36 1.99 -1.88
N GLY A 74 62.32 1.25 -2.26
CA GLY A 74 62.29 0.46 -3.50
C GLY A 74 63.06 -0.85 -3.44
N GLU A 75 63.40 -1.34 -2.23
CA GLU A 75 64.07 -2.64 -2.09
C GLU A 75 63.11 -3.81 -2.33
N VAL A 76 63.64 -4.89 -2.90
CA VAL A 76 62.88 -6.13 -3.14
C VAL A 76 62.71 -6.89 -1.83
N VAL A 77 61.47 -7.13 -1.43
CA VAL A 77 61.07 -7.98 -0.30
C VAL A 77 60.29 -9.19 -0.83
N SER A 78 60.24 -10.29 -0.07
CA SER A 78 59.56 -11.51 -0.51
C SER A 78 58.04 -11.36 -0.60
N ASP A 79 57.41 -12.10 -1.52
CA ASP A 79 55.96 -12.06 -1.72
C ASP A 79 55.15 -12.43 -0.47
N GLN A 80 55.70 -13.31 0.37
CA GLN A 80 55.09 -13.68 1.66
C GLN A 80 54.97 -12.47 2.59
N VAL A 81 56.03 -11.66 2.70
CA VAL A 81 56.05 -10.44 3.52
C VAL A 81 55.09 -9.40 2.95
N ILE A 82 55.04 -9.23 1.63
CA ILE A 82 54.10 -8.31 0.97
C ILE A 82 52.65 -8.69 1.28
N ASN A 83 52.32 -9.98 1.21
CA ASN A 83 50.96 -10.47 1.48
C ASN A 83 50.56 -10.26 2.95
N ASP A 84 51.49 -10.49 3.87
CA ASP A 84 51.27 -10.25 5.30
C ASP A 84 51.08 -8.76 5.61
N LEU A 85 51.87 -7.87 5.01
CA LEU A 85 51.71 -6.41 5.16
C LEU A 85 50.41 -5.89 4.53
N LYS A 86 49.97 -6.44 3.38
CA LYS A 86 48.66 -6.14 2.77
C LYS A 86 47.50 -6.56 3.66
N ARG A 87 47.55 -7.77 4.24
CA ARG A 87 46.51 -8.26 5.18
C ARG A 87 46.40 -7.36 6.40
N ARG A 88 47.52 -6.80 6.86
CA ARG A 88 47.60 -5.81 7.94
C ARG A 88 47.21 -4.38 7.52
N LYS A 89 46.82 -4.16 6.26
CA LYS A 89 46.49 -2.85 5.67
C LYS A 89 47.62 -1.81 5.75
N LEU A 90 48.88 -2.25 5.81
CA LEU A 90 50.05 -1.36 5.92
C LEU A 90 50.59 -0.91 4.56
N ILE A 91 50.27 -1.64 3.48
CA ILE A 91 50.61 -1.31 2.09
C ILE A 91 49.42 -1.62 1.18
N VAL A 92 49.32 -0.93 0.04
CA VAL A 92 48.29 -1.14 -0.99
C VAL A 92 48.98 -1.34 -2.35
N LYS A 93 48.54 -2.36 -3.11
CA LYS A 93 49.04 -2.59 -4.47
C LYS A 93 48.40 -1.58 -5.43
N GLN A 94 49.21 -0.67 -5.98
CA GLN A 94 48.80 0.15 -7.10
C GLN A 94 49.12 -0.57 -8.41
N THR A 95 48.15 -0.65 -9.33
CA THR A 95 48.33 -1.30 -10.63
C THR A 95 48.19 -0.25 -11.72
N TRP A 96 49.24 -0.07 -12.51
CA TRP A 96 49.24 0.82 -13.67
C TRP A 96 49.05 -0.02 -14.93
N LYS A 97 47.99 0.26 -15.69
CA LYS A 97 47.73 -0.39 -16.97
C LYS A 97 48.09 0.58 -18.09
N GLY A 98 49.19 0.31 -18.80
CA GLY A 98 49.52 0.99 -20.04
C GLY A 98 48.98 0.21 -21.23
N TYR A 99 48.45 0.92 -22.23
CA TYR A 99 48.06 0.33 -23.50
C TYR A 99 49.02 0.78 -24.59
N LEU A 100 49.58 -0.18 -25.32
CA LEU A 100 50.33 0.09 -26.55
C LEU A 100 49.41 -0.12 -27.74
N LEU A 101 48.90 0.98 -28.31
CA LEU A 101 48.01 0.94 -29.46
C LEU A 101 48.81 0.70 -30.75
N LYS A 102 48.42 -0.34 -31.51
CA LYS A 102 48.96 -0.63 -32.84
C LYS A 102 47.83 -0.63 -33.87
N ARG A 103 48.15 -0.29 -35.12
CA ARG A 103 47.19 -0.37 -36.22
C ARG A 103 46.84 -1.84 -36.49
N GLY A 104 45.59 -2.21 -36.27
CA GLY A 104 45.08 -3.55 -36.59
C GLY A 104 44.68 -3.68 -38.07
N PRO A 105 44.34 -4.90 -38.53
CA PRO A 105 43.95 -5.17 -39.92
C PRO A 105 42.69 -4.42 -40.38
N LYS A 106 41.85 -3.94 -39.46
CA LYS A 106 40.66 -3.12 -39.73
C LYS A 106 40.91 -1.60 -39.58
N TYR A 107 42.16 -1.16 -39.51
CA TYR A 107 42.47 0.27 -39.39
C TYR A 107 42.15 1.01 -40.69
N VAL A 108 41.38 2.10 -40.59
CA VAL A 108 41.00 2.96 -41.71
C VAL A 108 41.22 4.42 -41.34
N SER A 109 41.76 5.22 -42.25
CA SER A 109 42.10 6.65 -42.03
C SER A 109 40.86 7.55 -41.87
N LYS A 110 39.72 7.17 -42.46
CA LYS A 110 38.41 7.76 -42.24
C LYS A 110 37.41 6.65 -41.93
N ARG A 111 36.67 6.77 -40.83
CA ARG A 111 35.54 5.88 -40.53
C ARG A 111 34.48 6.04 -41.62
N LYS A 112 34.12 4.94 -42.28
CA LYS A 112 32.86 4.89 -43.05
C LYS A 112 31.71 5.05 -42.05
N LYS A 113 30.78 5.97 -42.30
CA LYS A 113 29.53 6.06 -41.52
C LYS A 113 28.61 4.96 -42.02
N ALA A 114 28.32 3.99 -41.16
CA ALA A 114 27.28 2.99 -41.44
C ALA A 114 25.91 3.68 -41.48
N ALA A 115 25.03 3.24 -42.37
CA ALA A 115 23.65 3.68 -42.40
C ALA A 115 22.92 3.18 -41.13
N THR A 116 22.09 4.02 -40.51
CA THR A 116 21.31 3.63 -39.31
C THR A 116 20.02 2.94 -39.70
N ASP A 117 19.32 3.50 -40.69
CA ASP A 117 17.98 3.07 -41.07
C ASP A 117 17.90 2.87 -42.59
N LEU A 118 17.05 1.93 -43.00
CA LEU A 118 16.67 1.76 -44.39
C LEU A 118 15.56 2.77 -44.74
N THR A 119 15.87 3.73 -45.60
CA THR A 119 14.90 4.75 -46.03
C THR A 119 14.25 4.37 -47.35
N ARG A 120 13.16 5.05 -47.70
CA ARG A 120 12.46 4.88 -48.97
C ARG A 120 13.40 5.15 -50.16
N GLU A 121 14.23 6.18 -50.07
CA GLU A 121 15.16 6.60 -51.13
C GLU A 121 16.20 5.52 -51.41
N HIS A 122 16.68 4.85 -50.35
CA HIS A 122 17.59 3.72 -50.52
C HIS A 122 16.92 2.57 -51.27
N ILE A 123 15.68 2.25 -50.91
CA ILE A 123 14.89 1.19 -51.58
C ILE A 123 14.68 1.52 -53.06
N VAL A 124 14.31 2.78 -53.38
CA VAL A 124 14.03 3.22 -54.76
C VAL A 124 15.30 3.25 -55.62
N SER A 125 16.44 3.69 -55.07
CA SER A 125 17.71 3.76 -55.83
C SER A 125 18.44 2.43 -55.91
N GLY A 126 18.14 1.47 -55.02
CA GLY A 126 18.79 0.17 -54.95
C GLY A 126 20.18 0.18 -54.30
N ASP A 127 20.62 1.31 -53.77
CA ASP A 127 21.94 1.48 -53.14
C ASP A 127 22.06 0.76 -51.79
N TRP A 128 20.94 0.41 -51.15
CA TRP A 128 20.88 -0.37 -49.91
C TRP A 128 21.63 -1.69 -49.97
N LYS A 129 21.78 -2.29 -51.16
CA LYS A 129 22.56 -3.52 -51.37
C LYS A 129 24.06 -3.34 -51.09
N ASN A 130 24.55 -2.12 -51.19
CA ASN A 130 25.97 -1.77 -51.05
C ASN A 130 26.25 -0.95 -49.77
N LEU A 131 25.22 -0.61 -49.00
CA LEU A 131 25.34 0.11 -47.73
C LEU A 131 25.69 -0.86 -46.59
N GLU A 132 26.61 -0.44 -45.74
CA GLU A 132 26.92 -1.13 -44.48
C GLU A 132 26.02 -0.53 -43.39
N PHE A 133 25.15 -1.35 -42.80
CA PHE A 133 24.23 -0.92 -41.74
C PHE A 133 24.83 -1.14 -40.35
N LYS A 134 24.50 -0.26 -39.42
CA LYS A 134 24.82 -0.47 -38.01
C LYS A 134 24.00 -1.64 -37.48
N GLU A 135 24.63 -2.58 -36.77
CA GLU A 135 23.90 -3.68 -36.12
C GLU A 135 22.86 -3.14 -35.14
N TYR A 136 21.64 -3.67 -35.23
CA TYR A 136 20.56 -3.34 -34.32
C TYR A 136 20.79 -4.04 -32.98
N ASN A 137 20.82 -3.27 -31.89
CA ASN A 137 20.96 -3.84 -30.56
C ASN A 137 19.62 -4.41 -30.09
N VAL A 138 19.41 -5.70 -30.31
CA VAL A 138 18.21 -6.43 -29.87
C VAL A 138 18.07 -6.52 -28.35
N ASN A 139 19.12 -6.20 -27.59
CA ASN A 139 19.09 -6.20 -26.12
C ASN A 139 18.69 -4.83 -25.54
N ALA A 140 18.50 -3.81 -26.39
CA ALA A 140 18.01 -2.51 -25.93
C ALA A 140 16.50 -2.54 -25.75
N GLU A 141 16.00 -1.86 -24.71
CA GLU A 141 14.57 -1.63 -24.56
C GLU A 141 14.04 -0.81 -25.73
N ALA A 142 12.90 -1.25 -26.27
CA ALA A 142 12.22 -0.49 -27.31
C ALA A 142 11.73 0.85 -26.74
N PRO A 143 11.66 1.91 -27.57
CA PRO A 143 11.04 3.16 -27.15
C PRO A 143 9.60 2.93 -26.70
N ALA A 144 9.22 3.53 -25.58
CA ALA A 144 7.85 3.44 -25.08
C ALA A 144 6.86 4.04 -26.10
N ILE A 145 5.81 3.29 -26.43
CA ILE A 145 4.74 3.76 -27.30
C ILE A 145 3.82 4.67 -26.48
N GLN A 146 3.52 5.86 -27.01
CA GLN A 146 2.56 6.76 -26.38
C GLN A 146 1.13 6.34 -26.74
N VAL A 147 0.37 5.91 -25.74
CA VAL A 147 -1.05 5.55 -25.85
C VAL A 147 -1.87 6.29 -24.79
N GLY A 148 -3.20 6.24 -24.91
CA GLY A 148 -4.09 6.66 -23.82
C GLY A 148 -4.07 5.64 -22.68
N TYR A 149 -4.28 6.10 -21.45
CA TYR A 149 -4.34 5.26 -20.26
C TYR A 149 -5.61 5.55 -19.48
N LEU A 150 -6.26 4.50 -18.98
CA LEU A 150 -7.36 4.61 -18.04
C LEU A 150 -6.83 4.59 -16.61
N HIS A 151 -7.54 5.24 -15.70
CA HIS A 151 -7.14 5.24 -14.30
C HIS A 151 -7.45 3.87 -13.67
N SER A 152 -6.44 3.21 -13.07
CA SER A 152 -6.57 1.85 -12.52
C SER A 152 -7.79 1.63 -11.60
N LEU A 153 -8.12 2.60 -10.74
CA LEU A 153 -9.33 2.55 -9.90
C LEU A 153 -10.64 2.47 -10.73
N LEU A 154 -10.68 3.17 -11.87
CA LEU A 154 -11.84 3.18 -12.76
C LEU A 154 -11.93 1.90 -13.58
N GLU A 155 -10.79 1.31 -13.97
CA GLU A 155 -10.77 -0.02 -14.61
C GLU A 155 -11.34 -1.08 -13.65
N VAL A 156 -10.92 -1.07 -12.37
CA VAL A 156 -11.49 -1.97 -11.36
C VAL A 156 -12.99 -1.70 -11.14
N ARG A 157 -13.41 -0.43 -11.15
CA ARG A 157 -14.84 -0.09 -11.07
C ARG A 157 -15.64 -0.72 -12.20
N GLU A 158 -15.13 -0.64 -13.44
CA GLU A 158 -15.78 -1.19 -14.62
C GLU A 158 -15.90 -2.72 -14.53
N GLU A 159 -14.86 -3.42 -14.08
CA GLU A 159 -14.93 -4.88 -13.90
C GLU A 159 -15.93 -5.28 -12.80
N ILE A 160 -15.98 -4.56 -11.69
CA ILE A 160 -16.97 -4.85 -10.64
C ILE A 160 -18.39 -4.53 -11.13
N GLN A 161 -18.57 -3.47 -11.91
CA GLN A 161 -19.83 -3.17 -12.57
C GLN A 161 -20.27 -4.34 -13.47
N ASN A 162 -19.37 -4.87 -14.29
CA ASN A 162 -19.63 -6.03 -15.13
C ASN A 162 -20.05 -7.27 -14.31
N ILE A 163 -19.43 -7.51 -13.16
CA ILE A 163 -19.80 -8.60 -12.24
C ILE A 163 -21.25 -8.44 -11.75
N PHE A 164 -21.63 -7.24 -11.30
CA PHE A 164 -23.01 -6.97 -10.89
C PHE A 164 -24.02 -7.19 -12.01
N LEU A 165 -23.71 -6.71 -13.22
CA LEU A 165 -24.57 -6.88 -14.40
C LEU A 165 -24.72 -8.37 -14.76
N GLN A 166 -23.65 -9.15 -14.72
CA GLN A 166 -23.69 -10.60 -14.94
C GLN A 166 -24.50 -11.35 -13.87
N MET A 167 -24.57 -10.82 -12.65
CA MET A 167 -25.39 -11.35 -11.55
C MET A 167 -26.86 -10.87 -11.60
N GLY A 168 -27.22 -10.07 -12.63
CA GLY A 168 -28.57 -9.57 -12.86
C GLY A 168 -28.96 -8.39 -11.97
N PHE A 169 -27.99 -7.61 -11.49
CA PHE A 169 -28.25 -6.40 -10.73
C PHE A 169 -28.49 -5.19 -11.64
N GLU A 170 -29.35 -4.29 -11.20
CA GLU A 170 -29.68 -3.01 -11.84
C GLU A 170 -28.92 -1.87 -11.14
N GLU A 171 -28.32 -0.96 -11.92
CA GLU A 171 -27.57 0.17 -11.35
C GLU A 171 -28.51 1.23 -10.78
N MET A 172 -28.26 1.65 -9.54
CA MET A 172 -29.00 2.74 -8.91
C MET A 172 -28.44 4.10 -9.34
N PRO A 173 -29.29 5.13 -9.55
CA PRO A 173 -28.83 6.48 -9.79
C PRO A 173 -28.26 7.09 -8.50
N THR A 174 -26.99 7.46 -8.53
CA THR A 174 -26.24 8.01 -7.39
C THR A 174 -25.89 9.49 -7.59
N ASN A 175 -26.65 10.21 -8.41
CA ASN A 175 -26.37 11.56 -8.89
C ASN A 175 -26.54 12.69 -7.84
N ASN A 176 -26.37 12.37 -6.55
CA ASN A 176 -26.46 13.28 -5.42
C ASN A 176 -25.32 13.05 -4.43
N PHE A 177 -24.38 14.00 -4.33
CA PHE A 177 -23.37 13.99 -3.26
C PHE A 177 -23.91 14.57 -1.95
N VAL A 178 -24.82 15.54 -2.06
CA VAL A 178 -25.53 16.10 -0.92
C VAL A 178 -26.74 15.23 -0.64
N GLU A 179 -26.92 14.88 0.63
CA GLU A 179 -28.07 14.13 1.12
C GLU A 179 -28.62 14.79 2.39
N SER A 180 -29.92 14.65 2.63
CA SER A 180 -30.49 15.07 3.92
C SER A 180 -30.15 14.04 5.00
N SER A 181 -29.99 14.52 6.24
CA SER A 181 -29.75 13.65 7.39
C SER A 181 -30.87 12.64 7.59
N PHE A 182 -32.10 12.99 7.17
CA PHE A 182 -33.22 12.06 7.10
C PHE A 182 -32.89 10.83 6.25
N TRP A 183 -32.53 11.00 4.98
CA TRP A 183 -32.26 9.87 4.08
C TRP A 183 -30.95 9.16 4.40
N ASN A 184 -29.96 9.91 4.87
CA ASN A 184 -28.65 9.36 5.21
C ASN A 184 -28.63 8.62 6.55
N PHE A 185 -29.53 8.91 7.50
CA PHE A 185 -29.50 8.30 8.83
C PHE A 185 -30.88 7.87 9.34
N ASP A 186 -31.84 8.79 9.44
CA ASP A 186 -33.12 8.51 10.12
C ASP A 186 -33.94 7.43 9.41
N ALA A 187 -34.00 7.48 8.07
CA ALA A 187 -34.70 6.53 7.22
C ALA A 187 -34.09 5.12 7.24
N LEU A 188 -32.81 5.01 7.62
CA LEU A 188 -32.13 3.74 7.88
C LEU A 188 -32.45 3.17 9.26
N PHE A 189 -33.25 3.85 10.08
CA PHE A 189 -33.41 3.52 11.49
C PHE A 189 -32.12 3.69 12.31
N GLN A 190 -31.22 4.59 11.90
CA GLN A 190 -30.06 4.97 12.72
C GLN A 190 -30.45 6.13 13.67
N PRO A 191 -30.24 6.00 15.00
CA PRO A 191 -30.74 6.99 15.97
C PRO A 191 -30.02 8.35 15.84
N GLN A 192 -30.69 9.45 16.21
CA GLN A 192 -30.14 10.81 16.09
C GLN A 192 -28.92 11.08 16.97
N GLN A 193 -28.83 10.41 18.11
CA GLN A 193 -27.71 10.47 19.04
C GLN A 193 -26.52 9.58 18.63
N HIS A 194 -26.56 8.94 17.45
CA HIS A 194 -25.49 8.05 17.01
C HIS A 194 -24.19 8.84 16.74
N PRO A 195 -23.01 8.39 17.25
CA PRO A 195 -21.74 9.11 17.10
C PRO A 195 -21.38 9.46 15.66
N ALA A 196 -21.66 8.57 14.71
CA ALA A 196 -21.41 8.83 13.28
C ALA A 196 -22.12 10.08 12.72
N ARG A 197 -23.12 10.64 13.43
CA ARG A 197 -23.80 11.89 13.06
C ARG A 197 -23.11 13.14 13.63
N ASP A 198 -22.04 12.99 14.40
CA ASP A 198 -21.27 14.10 14.91
C ASP A 198 -20.53 14.81 13.76
N SER A 199 -20.34 16.12 13.91
CA SER A 199 -19.47 16.94 13.08
C SER A 199 -18.04 16.41 12.97
N HIS A 200 -17.58 15.64 13.95
CA HIS A 200 -16.28 14.96 13.90
C HIS A 200 -16.23 13.81 12.90
N ASP A 201 -17.35 13.20 12.52
CA ASP A 201 -17.42 12.05 11.61
C ASP A 201 -18.08 12.40 10.26
N THR A 202 -18.93 13.43 10.22
CA THR A 202 -19.74 13.80 9.06
C THR A 202 -19.53 15.25 8.62
N PHE A 203 -19.42 15.46 7.31
CA PHE A 203 -19.38 16.81 6.73
C PHE A 203 -20.80 17.37 6.53
N PHE A 204 -21.21 18.27 7.41
CA PHE A 204 -22.44 19.04 7.25
C PHE A 204 -22.25 20.27 6.35
N LEU A 205 -23.30 20.68 5.66
CA LEU A 205 -23.26 21.86 4.81
C LEU A 205 -23.49 23.16 5.60
N GLU A 206 -22.68 24.18 5.31
CA GLU A 206 -22.89 25.54 5.82
C GLU A 206 -23.88 26.34 4.95
N THR A 207 -23.81 26.14 3.62
CA THR A 207 -24.74 26.77 2.66
C THR A 207 -25.72 25.73 2.13
N ALA A 208 -27.01 26.09 2.03
CA ALA A 208 -28.09 25.12 1.81
C ALA A 208 -28.06 24.01 2.88
N ASP A 209 -27.92 24.42 4.14
CA ASP A 209 -27.82 23.57 5.33
C ASP A 209 -29.10 22.81 5.65
N ARG A 210 -30.24 23.23 5.08
CA ARG A 210 -31.55 22.59 5.24
C ARG A 210 -32.10 22.03 3.93
N THR A 211 -32.60 20.81 3.99
CA THR A 211 -33.46 20.27 2.92
C THR A 211 -34.80 20.99 2.90
N LYS A 212 -35.39 21.15 1.72
CA LYS A 212 -36.68 21.83 1.55
C LYS A 212 -37.85 20.85 1.52
N ASP A 213 -37.62 19.67 0.96
CA ASP A 213 -38.67 18.70 0.68
C ASP A 213 -38.31 17.35 1.29
N LEU A 214 -39.20 16.84 2.14
CA LEU A 214 -39.18 15.49 2.68
C LEU A 214 -40.57 14.86 2.50
N PRO A 215 -40.66 13.53 2.31
CA PRO A 215 -41.96 12.86 2.24
C PRO A 215 -42.63 12.87 3.62
N GLU A 216 -43.51 13.82 3.86
CA GLU A 216 -44.10 14.09 5.19
C GLU A 216 -44.76 12.85 5.81
N ASP A 217 -45.53 12.09 5.03
CA ASP A 217 -46.19 10.87 5.50
C ASP A 217 -45.20 9.79 5.93
N TYR A 218 -44.07 9.67 5.24
CA TYR A 218 -43.03 8.71 5.59
C TYR A 218 -42.21 9.20 6.78
N LEU A 219 -41.90 10.50 6.84
CA LEU A 219 -41.20 11.14 7.94
C LEU A 219 -41.94 10.93 9.27
N GLU A 220 -43.24 11.14 9.31
CA GLU A 220 -44.03 10.93 10.53
C GLU A 220 -44.07 9.46 10.97
N LYS A 221 -44.09 8.50 10.02
CA LYS A 221 -43.95 7.08 10.34
C LYS A 221 -42.57 6.75 10.92
N VAL A 222 -41.50 7.28 10.31
CA VAL A 222 -40.12 7.10 10.80
C VAL A 222 -39.99 7.69 12.20
N LYS A 223 -40.40 8.94 12.39
CA LYS A 223 -40.44 9.60 13.71
C LYS A 223 -41.13 8.73 14.75
N ARG A 224 -42.35 8.28 14.48
CA ARG A 224 -43.12 7.42 15.40
C ARG A 224 -42.37 6.15 15.79
N VAL A 225 -41.75 5.46 14.82
CA VAL A 225 -41.03 4.21 15.06
C VAL A 225 -39.74 4.43 15.84
N HIS A 226 -39.04 5.55 15.60
CA HIS A 226 -37.87 5.94 16.39
C HIS A 226 -38.23 6.25 17.85
N GLU A 227 -39.29 7.05 18.07
CA GLU A 227 -39.67 7.51 19.42
C GLU A 227 -40.34 6.43 20.25
N PHE A 228 -41.39 5.81 19.70
CA PHE A 228 -42.32 4.94 20.44
C PHE A 228 -42.27 3.48 20.01
N GLY A 229 -41.52 3.17 18.95
CA GLY A 229 -41.56 1.86 18.32
C GLY A 229 -42.79 1.64 17.45
N GLY A 230 -42.93 0.40 17.00
CA GLY A 230 -43.88 -0.01 15.98
C GLY A 230 -43.37 -1.26 15.28
N TYR A 231 -44.26 -1.95 14.56
CA TYR A 231 -43.88 -3.11 13.74
C TYR A 231 -43.15 -4.23 14.53
N GLY A 232 -43.55 -4.45 15.79
CA GLY A 232 -42.92 -5.43 16.69
C GLY A 232 -41.70 -4.91 17.47
N SER A 233 -41.22 -3.71 17.18
CA SER A 233 -40.10 -3.06 17.86
C SER A 233 -40.53 -2.09 18.95
N LYS A 234 -39.65 -1.88 19.94
CA LYS A 234 -39.85 -0.89 21.01
C LYS A 234 -39.37 0.52 20.62
N GLY A 235 -38.74 0.66 19.45
CA GLY A 235 -38.08 1.91 19.07
C GLY A 235 -36.86 2.20 19.95
N TYR A 236 -36.37 3.43 19.89
CA TYR A 236 -35.22 3.90 20.66
C TYR A 236 -35.59 4.67 21.93
N GLY A 237 -36.85 5.12 22.07
CA GLY A 237 -37.32 5.77 23.31
C GLY A 237 -36.72 7.15 23.56
N TYR A 238 -36.48 7.93 22.51
CA TYR A 238 -36.00 9.31 22.58
C TYR A 238 -36.96 10.28 21.87
N ASP A 239 -36.72 11.58 22.02
CA ASP A 239 -37.48 12.65 21.37
C ASP A 239 -36.83 12.99 20.02
N TRP A 240 -37.48 12.61 18.93
CA TRP A 240 -36.96 12.72 17.57
C TRP A 240 -37.15 14.15 17.05
N LYS A 241 -36.05 14.76 16.61
CA LYS A 241 -36.00 16.16 16.18
C LYS A 241 -36.01 16.28 14.67
N ARG A 242 -37.06 16.94 14.14
CA ARG A 242 -37.15 17.29 12.72
C ARG A 242 -35.96 18.13 12.27
N ASP A 243 -35.57 19.10 13.09
CA ASP A 243 -34.41 19.96 12.82
C ASP A 243 -33.11 19.17 12.62
N GLU A 244 -32.95 17.98 13.21
CA GLU A 244 -31.77 17.14 12.98
C GLU A 244 -31.85 16.38 11.65
N ALA A 245 -33.05 15.98 11.25
CA ALA A 245 -33.30 15.25 10.00
C ALA A 245 -33.21 16.16 8.76
N GLU A 246 -33.52 17.44 8.92
CA GLU A 246 -33.47 18.43 7.84
C GLU A 246 -32.07 18.92 7.51
N LYS A 247 -31.06 18.65 8.35
CA LYS A 247 -29.66 19.03 8.07
C LYS A 247 -29.15 18.35 6.81
N ASN A 248 -28.61 19.12 5.88
CA ASN A 248 -27.92 18.58 4.71
C ASN A 248 -26.46 18.29 5.03
N LEU A 249 -25.96 17.21 4.45
CA LEU A 249 -24.60 16.71 4.61
C LEU A 249 -24.07 16.17 3.28
N LEU A 250 -22.77 15.95 3.20
CA LEU A 250 -22.20 15.10 2.16
C LEU A 250 -22.43 13.64 2.56
N ARG A 251 -23.04 12.85 1.66
CA ARG A 251 -23.43 11.47 1.95
C ARG A 251 -22.26 10.65 2.50
N THR A 252 -22.49 9.93 3.59
CA THR A 252 -21.43 9.19 4.30
C THR A 252 -21.27 7.75 3.82
N HIS A 253 -22.28 7.23 3.13
CA HIS A 253 -22.35 5.89 2.56
C HIS A 253 -23.42 5.82 1.46
N THR A 254 -23.27 4.88 0.53
CA THR A 254 -24.23 4.68 -0.57
C THR A 254 -25.56 4.07 -0.13
N THR A 255 -25.66 3.61 1.12
CA THR A 255 -26.90 3.06 1.72
C THR A 255 -28.05 4.07 1.76
N ALA A 256 -27.75 5.37 1.72
CA ALA A 256 -28.76 6.41 1.55
C ALA A 256 -29.47 6.31 0.18
N VAL A 257 -28.71 5.98 -0.88
CA VAL A 257 -29.25 5.74 -2.23
C VAL A 257 -30.15 4.51 -2.22
N SER A 258 -29.70 3.42 -1.60
CA SER A 258 -30.50 2.20 -1.43
C SER A 258 -31.81 2.47 -0.71
N THR A 259 -31.78 3.30 0.33
CA THR A 259 -32.98 3.71 1.08
C THR A 259 -33.98 4.43 0.20
N ARG A 260 -33.53 5.37 -0.64
CA ARG A 260 -34.40 6.07 -1.61
C ARG A 260 -35.00 5.10 -2.63
N MET A 261 -34.20 4.17 -3.14
CA MET A 261 -34.65 3.18 -4.12
C MET A 261 -35.67 2.19 -3.52
N LEU A 262 -35.44 1.73 -2.29
CA LEU A 262 -36.38 0.87 -1.56
C LEU A 262 -37.68 1.60 -1.22
N TYR A 263 -37.60 2.87 -0.81
CA TYR A 263 -38.79 3.69 -0.59
C TYR A 263 -39.60 3.86 -1.88
N ALA A 264 -38.95 4.16 -3.01
CA ALA A 264 -39.62 4.27 -4.31
C ALA A 264 -40.24 2.94 -4.76
N LEU A 265 -39.56 1.81 -4.51
CA LEU A 265 -40.10 0.48 -4.76
C LEU A 265 -41.35 0.20 -3.91
N ALA A 266 -41.36 0.66 -2.66
CA ALA A 266 -42.48 0.51 -1.74
C ALA A 266 -43.73 1.31 -2.16
N GLN A 267 -43.57 2.36 -2.98
CA GLN A 267 -44.70 3.17 -3.47
C GLN A 267 -45.38 2.57 -4.71
N GLN A 268 -44.87 1.46 -5.25
CA GLN A 268 -45.49 0.79 -6.40
C GLN A 268 -46.77 0.06 -5.97
N GLU A 269 -47.77 0.00 -6.86
CA GLU A 269 -49.04 -0.70 -6.59
C GLU A 269 -48.83 -2.18 -6.27
N THR A 270 -47.87 -2.81 -6.96
CA THR A 270 -47.50 -4.22 -6.75
C THR A 270 -46.00 -4.34 -6.54
N PHE A 271 -45.62 -4.96 -5.42
CA PHE A 271 -44.22 -5.28 -5.14
C PHE A 271 -43.63 -6.20 -6.21
N THR A 272 -42.48 -5.80 -6.74
CA THR A 272 -41.67 -6.59 -7.67
C THR A 272 -40.28 -6.81 -7.08
N PRO A 273 -39.77 -8.05 -7.01
CA PRO A 273 -38.42 -8.32 -6.54
C PRO A 273 -37.36 -7.58 -7.35
N LYS A 274 -36.33 -7.06 -6.68
CA LYS A 274 -35.29 -6.25 -7.30
C LYS A 274 -33.91 -6.55 -6.73
N ARG A 275 -32.91 -6.43 -7.60
CA ARG A 275 -31.48 -6.52 -7.29
C ARG A 275 -30.85 -5.21 -7.74
N TYR A 276 -30.30 -4.46 -6.81
CA TYR A 276 -29.75 -3.13 -7.05
C TYR A 276 -28.28 -3.06 -6.66
N TYR A 277 -27.48 -2.33 -7.42
CA TYR A 277 -26.11 -2.02 -7.04
C TYR A 277 -25.79 -0.55 -7.25
N SER A 278 -24.76 -0.05 -6.55
CA SER A 278 -24.15 1.25 -6.84
C SER A 278 -22.66 1.20 -6.57
N ILE A 279 -21.90 1.99 -7.34
CA ILE A 279 -20.49 2.24 -7.08
C ILE A 279 -20.27 3.74 -7.18
N ASP A 280 -20.16 4.41 -6.05
CA ASP A 280 -20.00 5.86 -6.06
C ASP A 280 -19.29 6.42 -4.82
N ARG A 281 -18.88 7.68 -4.92
CA ARG A 281 -18.08 8.37 -3.92
C ARG A 281 -18.88 8.75 -2.68
N VAL A 282 -18.30 8.53 -1.51
CA VAL A 282 -18.85 8.90 -0.20
C VAL A 282 -17.84 9.73 0.57
N PHE A 283 -18.30 10.46 1.57
CA PHE A 283 -17.52 11.46 2.29
C PHE A 283 -17.60 11.23 3.79
N ARG A 284 -16.45 11.16 4.46
CA ARG A 284 -16.37 10.98 5.91
C ARG A 284 -15.33 11.93 6.48
N ASN A 285 -15.65 12.59 7.58
CA ASN A 285 -14.73 13.52 8.24
C ASN A 285 -13.67 12.78 9.07
N GLU A 286 -13.06 11.76 8.47
CA GLU A 286 -12.00 10.99 9.10
C GLU A 286 -10.63 11.63 8.83
N ALA A 287 -9.71 11.47 9.77
CA ALA A 287 -8.35 11.95 9.59
C ALA A 287 -7.68 11.22 8.41
N VAL A 288 -7.24 11.98 7.40
CA VAL A 288 -6.58 11.43 6.22
C VAL A 288 -5.23 10.81 6.62
N ASP A 289 -5.08 9.51 6.37
CA ASP A 289 -3.87 8.76 6.66
C ASP A 289 -3.41 7.91 5.44
N ARG A 290 -2.66 6.83 5.68
CA ARG A 290 -2.16 5.95 4.61
C ARG A 290 -3.23 4.99 4.07
N THR A 291 -4.31 4.80 4.82
CA THR A 291 -5.37 3.81 4.64
C THR A 291 -6.76 4.42 4.51
N HIS A 292 -6.97 5.65 4.99
CA HIS A 292 -8.24 6.36 5.01
C HIS A 292 -8.11 7.69 4.26
N LEU A 293 -9.13 7.98 3.47
CA LEU A 293 -9.34 9.24 2.79
C LEU A 293 -10.65 9.86 3.27
N ALA A 294 -10.73 11.19 3.25
CA ALA A 294 -11.97 11.90 3.54
C ALA A 294 -13.06 11.67 2.48
N GLU A 295 -12.66 11.26 1.28
CA GLU A 295 -13.55 10.83 0.21
C GLU A 295 -13.01 9.54 -0.45
N PHE A 296 -13.88 8.57 -0.71
CA PHE A 296 -13.54 7.30 -1.33
C PHE A 296 -14.79 6.68 -1.98
N HIS A 297 -14.64 5.63 -2.79
CA HIS A 297 -15.77 5.00 -3.48
C HIS A 297 -16.26 3.79 -2.70
N GLN A 298 -17.56 3.79 -2.42
CA GLN A 298 -18.25 2.67 -1.81
C GLN A 298 -19.02 1.91 -2.88
N ILE A 299 -18.86 0.60 -2.85
CA ILE A 299 -19.62 -0.38 -3.63
C ILE A 299 -20.70 -0.91 -2.69
N GLU A 300 -21.94 -0.95 -3.17
CA GLU A 300 -23.05 -1.54 -2.43
C GLU A 300 -23.93 -2.39 -3.34
N GLY A 301 -24.31 -3.57 -2.86
CA GLY A 301 -25.29 -4.45 -3.47
C GLY A 301 -26.47 -4.67 -2.52
N VAL A 302 -27.69 -4.69 -3.07
CA VAL A 302 -28.95 -4.84 -2.34
C VAL A 302 -29.87 -5.78 -3.09
N ILE A 303 -30.45 -6.77 -2.42
CA ILE A 303 -31.49 -7.64 -2.97
C ILE A 303 -32.73 -7.52 -2.08
N CYS A 304 -33.87 -7.25 -2.70
CA CYS A 304 -35.18 -7.15 -2.07
C CYS A 304 -36.11 -8.20 -2.70
N ASP A 305 -36.50 -9.19 -1.91
CA ASP A 305 -37.37 -10.30 -2.34
C ASP A 305 -38.12 -10.89 -1.13
N ARG A 306 -39.07 -11.79 -1.39
CA ARG A 306 -39.86 -12.45 -0.34
C ARG A 306 -39.08 -13.58 0.31
N GLY A 307 -39.05 -13.59 1.65
CA GLY A 307 -38.49 -14.68 2.44
C GLY A 307 -36.97 -14.87 2.33
N LEU A 308 -36.21 -13.82 1.99
CA LEU A 308 -34.75 -13.89 2.01
C LEU A 308 -34.23 -14.17 3.42
N THR A 309 -33.23 -15.04 3.50
CA THR A 309 -32.60 -15.46 4.76
C THR A 309 -31.14 -15.05 4.81
N LEU A 310 -30.52 -15.24 5.97
CA LEU A 310 -29.09 -15.07 6.13
C LEU A 310 -28.27 -16.00 5.23
N GLY A 311 -28.81 -17.19 4.94
CA GLY A 311 -28.18 -18.16 4.03
C GLY A 311 -28.12 -17.64 2.59
N ASP A 312 -29.17 -16.94 2.14
CA ASP A 312 -29.20 -16.33 0.81
C ASP A 312 -28.17 -15.21 0.69
N LEU A 313 -28.02 -14.39 1.74
CA LEU A 313 -26.95 -13.38 1.80
C LEU A 313 -25.57 -14.03 1.70
N ILE A 314 -25.30 -15.08 2.47
CA ILE A 314 -24.01 -15.79 2.40
C ILE A 314 -23.78 -16.38 1.00
N GLY A 315 -24.78 -17.01 0.39
CA GLY A 315 -24.64 -17.59 -0.95
C GLY A 315 -24.36 -16.56 -2.03
N VAL A 316 -25.03 -15.39 -1.97
CA VAL A 316 -24.77 -14.27 -2.89
C VAL A 316 -23.37 -13.70 -2.70
N LEU A 317 -22.92 -13.57 -1.45
CA LEU A 317 -21.56 -13.11 -1.14
C LEU A 317 -20.50 -14.11 -1.65
N GLU A 318 -20.72 -15.42 -1.48
CA GLU A 318 -19.83 -16.45 -2.03
C GLU A 318 -19.73 -16.36 -3.56
N ASP A 319 -20.85 -16.21 -4.28
CA ASP A 319 -20.83 -16.02 -5.74
C ASP A 319 -20.10 -14.71 -6.14
N PHE A 320 -20.48 -13.59 -5.52
CA PHE A 320 -19.88 -12.27 -5.81
C PHE A 320 -18.37 -12.25 -5.60
N PHE A 321 -17.89 -12.71 -4.44
CA PHE A 321 -16.46 -12.71 -4.12
C PHE A 321 -15.69 -13.78 -4.91
N SER A 322 -16.32 -14.90 -5.29
CA SER A 322 -15.66 -15.88 -6.18
C SER A 322 -15.31 -15.29 -7.54
N ARG A 323 -16.20 -14.45 -8.10
CA ARG A 323 -15.96 -13.71 -9.35
C ARG A 323 -14.87 -12.65 -9.20
N LEU A 324 -14.70 -12.10 -8.01
CA LEU A 324 -13.56 -11.24 -7.69
C LEU A 324 -12.23 -12.00 -7.47
N GLY A 325 -12.23 -13.34 -7.61
CA GLY A 325 -11.05 -14.18 -7.34
C GLY A 325 -10.79 -14.44 -5.85
N MET A 326 -11.78 -14.21 -4.99
CA MET A 326 -11.71 -14.37 -3.53
C MET A 326 -12.63 -15.50 -3.05
N SER A 327 -12.17 -16.75 -3.13
CA SER A 327 -12.99 -17.93 -2.80
C SER A 327 -12.96 -18.35 -1.32
N LYS A 328 -11.97 -17.89 -0.55
CA LYS A 328 -11.80 -18.28 0.87
C LYS A 328 -12.47 -17.25 1.78
N LEU A 329 -13.76 -17.40 2.04
CA LEU A 329 -14.53 -16.48 2.88
C LEU A 329 -14.76 -17.00 4.31
N ARG A 330 -14.87 -16.06 5.24
CA ARG A 330 -15.37 -16.24 6.60
C ARG A 330 -16.26 -15.08 6.98
N PHE A 331 -17.28 -15.37 7.77
CA PHE A 331 -18.24 -14.38 8.24
C PHE A 331 -18.11 -14.24 9.75
N LYS A 332 -18.10 -13.00 10.23
CA LYS A 332 -18.04 -12.68 11.65
C LYS A 332 -19.26 -11.85 12.01
N PRO A 333 -20.04 -12.21 13.05
CA PRO A 333 -21.15 -11.37 13.51
C PRO A 333 -20.67 -9.95 13.82
N ALA A 334 -21.45 -8.98 13.34
CA ALA A 334 -21.18 -7.57 13.49
C ALA A 334 -22.43 -6.83 13.98
N TYR A 335 -22.31 -5.52 14.12
CA TYR A 335 -23.43 -4.64 14.43
C TYR A 335 -23.43 -3.49 13.44
N ASN A 336 -24.55 -3.33 12.72
CA ASN A 336 -24.88 -2.07 12.08
C ASN A 336 -26.27 -1.63 12.57
N PRO A 337 -26.52 -0.34 12.80
CA PRO A 337 -27.80 0.15 13.32
C PRO A 337 -29.01 -0.28 12.48
N TYR A 338 -28.82 -0.41 11.18
CA TYR A 338 -29.86 -0.64 10.18
C TYR A 338 -29.97 -2.09 9.71
N THR A 339 -29.15 -3.01 10.23
CA THR A 339 -29.24 -4.44 9.88
C THR A 339 -29.32 -5.37 11.09
N GLU A 340 -30.19 -6.37 11.03
CA GLU A 340 -30.24 -7.48 11.99
C GLU A 340 -30.77 -8.74 11.29
N PRO A 341 -29.96 -9.82 11.16
CA PRO A 341 -28.54 -9.96 11.55
C PRO A 341 -27.56 -9.16 10.67
N SER A 342 -26.35 -8.92 11.20
CA SER A 342 -25.22 -8.27 10.49
C SER A 342 -23.96 -9.15 10.52
N MET A 343 -23.15 -9.09 9.46
CA MET A 343 -21.85 -9.79 9.40
C MET A 343 -20.77 -9.00 8.65
N GLU A 344 -19.57 -8.99 9.21
CA GLU A 344 -18.33 -8.65 8.53
C GLU A 344 -17.87 -9.81 7.67
N ILE A 345 -17.28 -9.49 6.52
CA ILE A 345 -16.81 -10.45 5.52
C ILE A 345 -15.28 -10.43 5.52
N PHE A 346 -14.67 -11.59 5.75
CA PHE A 346 -13.23 -11.78 5.73
C PHE A 346 -12.83 -12.70 4.59
N SER A 347 -11.76 -12.33 3.87
CA SER A 347 -11.14 -13.17 2.85
C SER A 347 -9.70 -13.49 3.22
N TYR A 348 -9.24 -14.71 2.95
CA TYR A 348 -7.85 -15.09 3.17
C TYR A 348 -6.96 -14.61 2.03
N HIS A 349 -6.00 -13.73 2.34
CA HIS A 349 -5.09 -13.18 1.35
C HIS A 349 -3.79 -14.01 1.28
N ASP A 350 -3.60 -14.76 0.20
CA ASP A 350 -2.45 -15.67 0.05
C ASP A 350 -1.09 -14.94 0.11
N GLY A 351 -0.95 -13.72 -0.43
CA GLY A 351 0.30 -12.96 -0.33
C GLY A 351 0.66 -12.45 1.07
N LEU A 352 -0.33 -12.23 1.95
CA LEU A 352 -0.15 -11.69 3.31
C LEU A 352 -0.30 -12.78 4.37
N GLN A 353 -0.70 -13.98 3.97
CA GLN A 353 -0.92 -15.15 4.83
C GLN A 353 -1.86 -14.88 6.01
N LYS A 354 -2.85 -13.99 5.84
CA LYS A 354 -3.79 -13.59 6.89
C LYS A 354 -5.20 -13.37 6.36
N TRP A 355 -6.17 -13.45 7.28
CA TRP A 355 -7.55 -13.03 7.03
C TRP A 355 -7.62 -11.50 7.03
N VAL A 356 -8.22 -10.94 5.99
CA VAL A 356 -8.40 -9.49 5.82
C VAL A 356 -9.88 -9.20 5.65
N GLU A 357 -10.36 -8.17 6.32
CA GLU A 357 -11.73 -7.68 6.17
C GLU A 357 -11.90 -7.06 4.78
N VAL A 358 -12.84 -7.62 4.00
CA VAL A 358 -13.10 -7.23 2.62
C VAL A 358 -14.45 -6.54 2.44
N GLY A 359 -15.33 -6.57 3.44
CA GLY A 359 -16.62 -5.89 3.39
C GLY A 359 -17.47 -6.11 4.65
N ASN A 360 -18.64 -5.47 4.65
CA ASN A 360 -19.66 -5.59 5.68
C ASN A 360 -21.01 -5.85 5.01
N SER A 361 -21.92 -6.53 5.70
CA SER A 361 -23.23 -6.92 5.17
C SER A 361 -24.25 -7.15 6.27
N GLY A 362 -25.52 -7.26 5.89
CA GLY A 362 -26.58 -7.65 6.80
C GLY A 362 -27.95 -7.66 6.14
N MET A 363 -28.95 -7.99 6.95
CA MET A 363 -30.36 -7.95 6.55
C MET A 363 -31.00 -6.68 7.11
N PHE A 364 -31.61 -5.85 6.26
CA PHE A 364 -32.20 -4.60 6.74
C PHE A 364 -33.33 -4.85 7.74
N ARG A 365 -33.34 -4.01 8.76
CA ARG A 365 -34.28 -4.10 9.88
C ARG A 365 -35.73 -3.86 9.44
N PRO A 366 -36.71 -4.56 10.01
CA PRO A 366 -38.12 -4.27 9.78
C PRO A 366 -38.50 -2.82 10.12
N GLU A 367 -37.88 -2.22 11.13
CA GLU A 367 -38.10 -0.82 11.52
C GLU A 367 -37.63 0.19 10.48
N MET A 368 -36.73 -0.21 9.58
CA MET A 368 -36.35 0.57 8.40
C MET A 368 -37.35 0.35 7.25
N LEU A 369 -37.68 -0.91 6.96
CA LEU A 369 -38.42 -1.30 5.74
C LEU A 369 -39.93 -1.07 5.83
N LEU A 370 -40.55 -1.44 6.95
CA LEU A 370 -42.02 -1.42 7.09
C LEU A 370 -42.62 0.00 7.11
N PRO A 371 -41.96 1.03 7.68
CA PRO A 371 -42.44 2.40 7.57
C PRO A 371 -42.47 2.92 6.12
N MET A 372 -41.60 2.39 5.24
CA MET A 372 -41.59 2.73 3.81
C MET A 372 -42.87 2.25 3.10
N GLY A 373 -43.51 1.20 3.62
CA GLY A 373 -44.66 0.54 3.01
C GLY A 373 -44.36 -0.78 2.31
N LEU A 374 -43.15 -1.35 2.47
CA LEU A 374 -42.85 -2.68 1.95
C LEU A 374 -43.73 -3.74 2.65
N PRO A 375 -44.19 -4.79 1.93
CA PRO A 375 -44.94 -5.89 2.54
C PRO A 375 -44.15 -6.60 3.65
N GLU A 376 -44.84 -7.13 4.67
CA GLU A 376 -44.20 -7.77 5.84
C GLU A 376 -43.38 -9.04 5.51
N ASP A 377 -43.72 -9.72 4.41
CA ASP A 377 -43.02 -10.92 3.95
C ASP A 377 -41.87 -10.62 2.97
N VAL A 378 -41.60 -9.34 2.71
CA VAL A 378 -40.44 -8.89 1.94
C VAL A 378 -39.27 -8.61 2.88
N ASN A 379 -38.13 -9.22 2.57
CA ASN A 379 -36.87 -9.04 3.28
C ASN A 379 -35.84 -8.44 2.33
N VAL A 380 -34.91 -7.67 2.89
CA VAL A 380 -33.84 -7.05 2.11
C VAL A 380 -32.49 -7.42 2.69
N ILE A 381 -31.61 -7.94 1.84
CA ILE A 381 -30.23 -8.27 2.18
C ILE A 381 -29.31 -7.30 1.44
N ALA A 382 -28.27 -6.83 2.10
CA ALA A 382 -27.36 -5.85 1.54
C ALA A 382 -25.92 -6.10 1.99
N TRP A 383 -24.97 -5.66 1.17
CA TRP A 383 -23.56 -5.66 1.50
C TRP A 383 -22.84 -4.49 0.85
N GLY A 384 -21.71 -4.12 1.44
CA GLY A 384 -20.86 -3.07 0.88
C GLY A 384 -19.38 -3.27 1.20
N LEU A 385 -18.56 -2.68 0.34
CA LEU A 385 -17.11 -2.64 0.45
C LEU A 385 -16.55 -1.38 -0.20
N SER A 386 -15.33 -0.99 0.17
CA SER A 386 -14.60 0.07 -0.55
C SER A 386 -14.07 -0.47 -1.87
N LEU A 387 -14.03 0.37 -2.91
CA LEU A 387 -13.39 0.08 -4.18
C LEU A 387 -11.85 0.15 -4.09
N GLU A 388 -11.34 1.06 -3.26
CA GLU A 388 -9.91 1.32 -3.11
C GLU A 388 -9.19 0.12 -2.49
N ARG A 389 -9.77 -0.54 -1.48
CA ARG A 389 -9.10 -1.65 -0.79
C ARG A 389 -8.82 -2.85 -1.70
N PRO A 390 -9.78 -3.41 -2.48
CA PRO A 390 -9.50 -4.42 -3.49
C PRO A 390 -8.50 -3.96 -4.55
N THR A 391 -8.61 -2.71 -5.01
CA THR A 391 -7.70 -2.14 -6.01
C THR A 391 -6.26 -2.07 -5.50
N MET A 392 -6.06 -1.62 -4.26
CA MET A 392 -4.75 -1.57 -3.61
C MET A 392 -4.14 -2.95 -3.47
N ILE A 393 -4.94 -3.96 -3.11
CA ILE A 393 -4.51 -5.35 -3.04
C ILE A 393 -4.10 -5.88 -4.42
N LEU A 394 -4.94 -5.66 -5.44
CA LEU A 394 -4.72 -6.13 -6.81
C LEU A 394 -3.41 -5.60 -7.41
N TYR A 395 -3.14 -4.31 -7.21
CA TYR A 395 -1.95 -3.63 -7.77
C TYR A 395 -0.77 -3.54 -6.79
N GLY A 396 -0.86 -4.11 -5.59
CA GLY A 396 0.21 -4.08 -4.59
C GLY A 396 0.53 -2.67 -4.05
N ILE A 397 -0.47 -1.78 -3.99
CA ILE A 397 -0.33 -0.39 -3.54
C ILE A 397 -0.49 -0.33 -2.02
N SER A 398 0.48 0.28 -1.33
CA SER A 398 0.51 0.33 0.15
C SER A 398 -0.04 1.61 0.76
N ASN A 399 -0.33 2.62 -0.06
CA ASN A 399 -0.79 3.93 0.38
C ASN A 399 -1.89 4.43 -0.57
N ILE A 400 -3.09 4.63 -0.04
CA ILE A 400 -4.29 4.96 -0.80
C ILE A 400 -4.17 6.28 -1.59
N ARG A 401 -3.34 7.21 -1.11
CA ARG A 401 -3.08 8.52 -1.75
C ARG A 401 -2.29 8.41 -3.05
N ASP A 402 -1.61 7.28 -3.26
CA ASP A 402 -0.89 6.99 -4.50
C ASP A 402 -1.83 6.39 -5.56
N LEU A 403 -3.04 5.97 -5.14
CA LEU A 403 -4.10 5.44 -6.00
C LEU A 403 -5.13 6.49 -6.38
N PHE A 404 -5.51 7.40 -5.48
CA PHE A 404 -6.57 8.38 -5.74
C PHE A 404 -6.21 9.78 -5.21
N GLY A 405 -6.55 10.80 -6.00
CA GLY A 405 -6.37 12.21 -5.67
C GLY A 405 -5.37 12.94 -6.57
N PRO A 406 -5.14 14.25 -6.34
CA PRO A 406 -4.32 15.10 -7.21
C PRO A 406 -2.82 14.75 -7.18
N LYS A 407 -2.40 13.88 -6.26
CA LYS A 407 -1.00 13.46 -6.09
C LYS A 407 -0.69 12.09 -6.68
N VAL A 408 -1.62 11.51 -7.46
CA VAL A 408 -1.43 10.20 -8.09
C VAL A 408 -0.19 10.21 -8.99
N ASP A 409 0.60 9.14 -8.95
CA ASP A 409 1.74 8.98 -9.85
C ASP A 409 1.27 8.48 -11.21
N PHE A 410 1.44 9.30 -12.26
CA PHE A 410 1.08 8.89 -13.62
C PHE A 410 1.90 7.70 -14.12
N ASN A 411 3.11 7.45 -13.61
CA ASN A 411 3.86 6.25 -13.99
C ASN A 411 3.19 4.98 -13.48
N LEU A 412 2.54 5.03 -12.32
CA LEU A 412 1.76 3.92 -11.80
C LEU A 412 0.60 3.60 -12.76
N ILE A 413 -0.13 4.62 -13.22
CA ILE A 413 -1.23 4.45 -14.18
C ILE A 413 -0.72 3.85 -15.52
N LYS A 414 0.46 4.28 -15.98
CA LYS A 414 1.03 3.81 -17.25
C LYS A 414 1.55 2.38 -17.22
N ASN A 415 2.06 1.97 -16.05
CA ASN A 415 2.75 0.68 -15.88
C ASN A 415 1.85 -0.40 -15.30
N ASN A 416 0.70 -0.03 -14.72
CA ASN A 416 -0.22 -1.01 -14.17
C ASN A 416 -0.75 -1.93 -15.27
N PRO A 417 -0.81 -3.25 -15.01
CA PRO A 417 -1.38 -4.19 -15.95
C PRO A 417 -2.88 -3.98 -16.09
N ILE A 418 -3.42 -4.40 -17.23
CA ILE A 418 -4.88 -4.43 -17.47
C ILE A 418 -5.56 -5.19 -16.32
N CYS A 419 -6.62 -4.61 -15.77
CA CYS A 419 -7.43 -5.28 -14.77
C CYS A 419 -8.06 -6.56 -15.35
N ARG A 420 -7.96 -7.69 -14.65
CA ARG A 420 -8.53 -8.98 -15.07
C ARG A 420 -9.37 -9.62 -13.96
N LEU A 421 -10.11 -8.81 -13.21
CA LEU A 421 -11.08 -9.33 -12.24
C LEU A 421 -12.24 -9.98 -13.01
N GLY A 422 -12.74 -11.13 -12.56
CA GLY A 422 -13.91 -11.77 -13.18
C GLY A 422 -13.67 -12.55 -14.48
N ILE A 423 -12.42 -12.74 -14.92
CA ILE A 423 -12.06 -13.52 -16.12
C ILE A 423 -11.53 -14.91 -15.77
#